data_AF-A0A5P2DTW2-F1
#
_entry.id   AF-A0A5P2DTW2-F1
#
_cell.length_a   1.000
_cell.length_b   1.000
_cell.length_c   1.000
_cell.angle_alpha   90.00
_cell.angle_beta   90.00
_cell.angle_gamma   90.00
#
_symmetry.space_group_name_H-M   'P 1'
#
loop_
_entity.id
_entity.type
_entity.pdbx_description
1 polymer ?
#
loop_
_entity_poly.entity_id
_entity_poly.type
_entity_poly.pdbx_seq_one_letter_code
_entity_poly.pdbx_strand_id
1 'polypeptide(L)'
;MAPLWGQVEPFVLASASQLRPPPPDLYGTYEKLLASDDHQRQVGAARTAGADKPTGRTPVMSRTPDREVPARLWEHDEDGTCKPPGQFPQATREIATHRKLNTDEDARLFVRLDREGGHGHRGAGRVVPDPD
;
A
#
# COMPACT_ATOMS: atom_id res chain seq x y z
N MET A 1 5.65 -4.45 -13.05
CA MET A 1 4.61 -3.60 -12.43
C MET A 1 3.50 -3.34 -13.45
N ALA A 2 2.23 -3.24 -13.05
CA ALA A 2 1.07 -3.15 -13.96
C ALA A 2 0.55 -1.69 -14.07
N PRO A 3 0.94 -0.91 -15.10
CA PRO A 3 0.66 0.53 -15.17
C PRO A 3 -0.83 0.87 -15.31
N LEU A 4 -1.64 -0.07 -15.80
CA LEU A 4 -3.08 0.11 -15.99
C LEU A 4 -3.92 -0.38 -14.80
N TRP A 5 -3.30 -0.73 -13.66
CA TRP A 5 -4.03 -1.26 -12.50
C TRP A 5 -5.10 -0.29 -11.99
N GLY A 6 -4.85 1.02 -12.07
CA GLY A 6 -5.83 2.04 -11.70
C GLY A 6 -7.02 2.20 -12.65
N GLN A 7 -7.11 1.40 -13.71
CA GLN A 7 -8.22 1.40 -14.68
C GLN A 7 -9.08 0.14 -14.58
N VAL A 8 -8.70 -0.83 -13.74
CA VAL A 8 -9.49 -2.05 -13.51
C VAL A 8 -10.81 -1.67 -12.82
N GLU A 9 -11.89 -2.30 -13.26
CA GLU A 9 -13.21 -2.15 -12.63
C GLU A 9 -13.13 -2.55 -11.15
N PRO A 10 -13.39 -1.62 -10.21
CA PRO A 10 -13.40 -1.95 -8.80
C PRO A 10 -14.62 -2.79 -8.47
N PHE A 11 -14.47 -3.70 -7.53
CA PHE A 11 -15.56 -4.63 -7.19
C PHE A 11 -16.63 -4.04 -6.28
N VAL A 12 -16.31 -2.99 -5.51
CA VAL A 12 -17.24 -2.32 -4.57
C VAL A 12 -17.18 -0.80 -4.70
N LEU A 13 -16.02 -0.22 -4.99
CA LEU A 13 -15.90 1.22 -5.17
C LEU A 13 -16.64 1.65 -6.44
N ALA A 14 -17.32 2.80 -6.36
CA ALA A 14 -17.99 3.41 -7.49
C ALA A 14 -17.01 3.88 -8.58
N SER A 15 -15.74 4.10 -8.23
CA SER A 15 -14.67 4.37 -9.19
C SER A 15 -13.30 3.99 -8.62
N ALA A 16 -12.33 3.74 -9.51
CA ALA A 16 -10.95 3.43 -9.13
C ALA A 16 -10.22 4.60 -8.45
N SER A 17 -10.80 5.81 -8.50
CA SER A 17 -10.25 7.02 -7.85
C SER A 17 -11.04 7.44 -6.61
N GLN A 18 -12.05 6.68 -6.16
CA GLN A 18 -12.93 7.07 -5.06
C GLN A 18 -12.18 7.40 -3.76
N LEU A 19 -11.07 6.71 -3.48
CA LEU A 19 -10.25 6.90 -2.29
C LEU A 19 -8.91 7.61 -2.57
N ARG A 20 -8.73 8.15 -3.78
CA ARG A 20 -7.52 8.89 -4.12
C ARG A 20 -7.51 10.19 -3.30
N PRO A 21 -6.49 10.44 -2.46
CA PRO A 21 -6.35 11.73 -1.82
C PRO A 21 -6.27 12.83 -2.90
N PRO A 22 -6.72 14.06 -2.61
CA PRO A 22 -6.44 15.16 -3.52
C PRO A 22 -4.93 15.22 -3.78
N PRO A 23 -4.50 15.68 -4.97
CA PRO A 23 -3.11 16.01 -5.16
C PRO A 23 -2.66 16.97 -4.05
N PRO A 24 -1.36 17.18 -3.86
CA PRO A 24 -0.85 18.28 -3.04
C PRO A 24 -1.23 19.64 -3.68
N ASP A 25 -2.53 19.94 -3.78
CA ASP A 25 -3.13 21.14 -4.37
C ASP A 25 -2.74 22.40 -3.59
N LEU A 26 -2.18 22.22 -2.38
CA LEU A 26 -1.62 23.27 -1.52
C LEU A 26 -0.65 24.20 -2.25
N TYR A 27 0.03 23.70 -3.30
CA TYR A 27 1.10 24.46 -3.97
C TYR A 27 0.75 24.94 -5.39
N GLY A 28 -0.32 24.42 -6.00
CA GLY A 28 -0.83 24.85 -7.32
C GLY A 28 0.07 24.55 -8.54
N THR A 29 1.39 24.45 -8.37
CA THR A 29 2.34 23.94 -9.38
C THR A 29 3.39 23.05 -8.74
N TYR A 30 4.01 22.20 -9.57
CA TYR A 30 5.05 21.29 -9.12
C TYR A 30 6.31 22.04 -8.66
N GLU A 31 6.68 23.13 -9.32
CA GLU A 31 7.82 23.97 -8.93
C GLU A 31 7.62 24.58 -7.54
N LYS A 32 6.40 25.05 -7.25
CA LYS A 32 6.04 25.56 -5.91
C LYS A 32 6.07 24.45 -4.85
N LEU A 33 5.62 23.24 -5.20
CA LEU A 33 5.73 22.08 -4.31
C LEU A 33 7.20 21.77 -4.00
N LEU A 34 8.07 21.67 -5.01
CA LEU A 34 9.48 21.34 -4.81
C LEU A 34 10.25 22.40 -4.00
N ALA A 35 9.88 23.67 -4.19
CA ALA A 35 10.42 24.81 -3.45
C ALA A 35 9.85 24.94 -2.03
N SER A 36 8.80 24.20 -1.68
CA SER A 36 8.13 24.33 -0.39
C SER A 36 8.95 23.77 0.78
N ASP A 37 8.77 24.38 1.95
CA ASP A 37 9.37 23.91 3.19
C ASP A 37 8.87 22.51 3.57
N ASP A 38 7.62 22.17 3.27
CA ASP A 38 7.07 20.84 3.54
C ASP A 38 7.77 19.77 2.72
N HIS A 39 8.00 20.01 1.42
CA HIS A 39 8.75 19.09 0.58
C HIS A 39 10.19 18.92 1.10
N GLN A 40 10.87 20.01 1.44
CA GLN A 40 12.22 19.94 2.00
C GLN A 40 12.25 19.17 3.33
N ARG A 41 11.27 19.38 4.21
CA ARG A 41 11.11 18.63 5.46
C ARG A 41 10.86 17.14 5.22
N GLN A 42 9.97 16.78 4.28
CA GLN A 42 9.67 15.39 3.96
C GLN A 42 10.88 14.67 3.38
N VAL A 43 11.58 15.29 2.44
CA VAL A 43 12.83 14.75 1.87
C VAL A 43 13.90 14.61 2.95
N GLY A 44 14.05 15.61 3.82
CA GLY A 44 14.97 15.54 4.96
C GLY A 44 14.64 14.39 5.91
N ALA A 45 13.37 14.23 6.29
CA ALA A 45 12.91 13.15 7.14
C ALA A 45 13.16 11.77 6.51
N ALA A 46 12.81 11.59 5.22
CA ALA A 46 13.04 10.36 4.48
C ALA A 46 14.53 10.00 4.41
N ARG A 47 15.41 10.99 4.16
CA ARG A 47 16.86 10.79 4.16
C ARG A 47 17.36 10.32 5.51
N THR A 48 17.01 11.02 6.59
CA THR A 48 17.51 10.69 7.93
C THR A 48 16.94 9.37 8.46
N ALA A 49 15.71 8.99 8.10
CA ALA A 49 15.10 7.74 8.52
C ALA A 49 15.54 6.53 7.67
N GLY A 50 15.69 6.70 6.36
CA GLY A 50 15.96 5.64 5.41
C GLY A 50 17.44 5.44 5.04
N ALA A 51 18.34 6.33 5.46
CA ALA A 51 19.77 6.15 5.19
C ALA A 51 20.29 4.85 5.82
N ASP A 52 21.11 4.14 5.05
CA ASP A 52 21.86 2.96 5.51
C ASP A 52 23.11 3.37 6.32
N LYS A 53 23.78 4.44 5.87
CA LYS A 53 24.94 5.03 6.53
C LYS A 53 25.00 6.54 6.28
N PRO A 54 25.72 7.30 7.13
CA PRO A 54 25.97 8.71 6.87
C PRO A 54 26.64 8.95 5.52
N THR A 55 26.21 9.98 4.81
CA THR A 55 26.83 10.46 3.56
C THR A 55 26.97 11.98 3.61
N GLY A 56 27.73 12.58 2.68
CA GLY A 56 27.81 14.03 2.59
C GLY A 56 26.45 14.74 2.40
N ARG A 57 25.45 14.05 1.83
CA ARG A 57 24.08 14.57 1.66
C ARG A 57 23.13 14.24 2.82
N THR A 58 23.49 13.24 3.64
CA THR A 58 22.74 12.80 4.80
C THR A 58 23.72 12.52 5.94
N PRO A 59 24.27 13.56 6.58
CA PRO A 59 25.27 13.39 7.63
C PRO A 59 24.67 12.83 8.93
N VAL A 60 23.36 13.06 9.13
CA VAL A 60 22.61 12.60 10.31
C VAL A 60 21.65 11.49 9.89
N MET A 61 21.76 10.36 10.58
CA MET A 61 20.91 9.18 10.44
C MET A 61 20.18 8.90 11.75
N SER A 62 18.95 8.41 11.65
CA SER A 62 18.11 8.01 12.79
C SER A 62 17.59 6.58 12.67
N ARG A 63 18.14 5.79 11.75
CA ARG A 63 17.89 4.34 11.64
C ARG A 63 18.48 3.66 12.87
N THR A 64 17.65 2.90 13.58
CA THR A 64 18.04 2.09 14.74
C THR A 64 17.54 0.66 14.57
N PRO A 65 18.14 -0.34 15.24
CA PRO A 65 17.67 -1.73 15.16
C PRO A 65 16.18 -1.87 15.45
N ASP A 66 15.66 -1.19 16.48
CA ASP A 66 14.24 -1.23 16.85
C ASP A 66 13.28 -0.67 15.78
N ARG A 67 13.76 0.22 14.91
CA ARG A 67 12.99 0.75 13.77
C ARG A 67 13.11 -0.13 12.53
N GLU A 68 14.24 -0.83 12.41
CA GLU A 68 14.55 -1.66 11.27
C GLU A 68 13.79 -3.00 11.31
N VAL A 69 13.60 -3.57 12.50
CA VAL A 69 12.81 -4.80 12.69
C VAL A 69 11.37 -4.66 12.15
N PRO A 70 10.56 -3.66 12.54
CA PRO A 70 9.22 -3.50 11.97
C PRO A 70 9.26 -3.15 10.48
N ALA A 71 10.26 -2.39 10.00
CA ALA A 71 10.38 -2.09 8.57
C ALA A 71 10.54 -3.37 7.74
N ARG A 72 11.46 -4.27 8.14
CA ARG A 72 11.65 -5.57 7.48
C ARG A 72 10.44 -6.49 7.61
N LEU A 73 9.79 -6.48 8.77
CA LEU A 73 8.58 -7.28 9.00
C LEU A 73 7.47 -6.96 7.99
N TRP A 74 7.35 -5.70 7.56
CA TRP A 74 6.29 -5.25 6.65
C TRP A 74 6.73 -5.09 5.18
N GLU A 75 8.00 -5.33 4.86
CA GLU A 75 8.55 -5.08 3.52
C GLU A 75 8.00 -6.05 2.47
N HIS A 76 8.09 -7.36 2.72
CA HIS A 76 7.49 -8.42 1.88
C HIS A 76 7.69 -8.24 0.36
N ASP A 77 8.82 -7.65 -0.03
CA ASP A 77 9.13 -7.34 -1.42
C ASP A 77 10.22 -8.27 -2.00
N GLU A 78 10.82 -9.14 -1.17
CA GLU A 78 11.81 -10.14 -1.61
C GLU A 78 11.17 -11.32 -2.35
N ASP A 79 11.91 -11.89 -3.31
CA ASP A 79 11.50 -13.10 -4.02
C ASP A 79 11.33 -14.27 -3.05
N GLY A 80 10.20 -14.98 -3.14
CA GLY A 80 9.84 -16.08 -2.23
C GLY A 80 9.10 -15.63 -0.97
N THR A 81 8.96 -14.32 -0.72
CA THR A 81 8.04 -13.79 0.29
C THR A 81 6.64 -13.57 -0.32
N CYS A 82 5.60 -13.69 0.50
CA CYS A 82 4.27 -13.32 0.05
C CYS A 82 4.17 -11.81 -0.05
N LYS A 83 3.82 -11.24 -1.20
CA LYS A 83 3.62 -9.79 -1.36
C LYS A 83 2.63 -9.26 -0.30
N PRO A 84 2.63 -7.95 0.06
CA PRO A 84 1.82 -7.43 1.16
C PRO A 84 0.35 -7.90 1.21
N PRO A 85 -0.37 -8.07 0.08
CA PRO A 85 -1.71 -8.66 0.10
C PRO A 85 -1.82 -10.04 0.76
N GLY A 86 -0.75 -10.84 0.80
CA GLY A 86 -0.75 -12.17 1.40
C GLY A 86 -0.25 -12.24 2.85
N GLN A 87 0.29 -11.16 3.41
CA GLN A 87 0.48 -11.05 4.88
C GLN A 87 -0.86 -10.95 5.62
N PHE A 88 -1.84 -10.24 5.06
CA PHE A 88 -3.13 -10.03 5.72
C PHE A 88 -3.95 -11.33 5.89
N PRO A 89 -4.01 -12.25 4.90
CA PRO A 89 -4.59 -13.58 5.09
C PRO A 89 -3.92 -14.41 6.19
N GLN A 90 -2.59 -14.29 6.37
CA GLN A 90 -1.89 -15.01 7.45
C GLN A 90 -2.36 -14.52 8.82
N ALA A 91 -2.34 -13.20 9.06
CA ALA A 91 -2.84 -12.62 10.31
C ALA A 91 -4.33 -12.95 10.52
N THR A 92 -5.13 -12.96 9.45
CA THR A 92 -6.56 -13.29 9.50
C THR A 92 -6.78 -14.75 9.94
N ARG A 93 -5.97 -15.68 9.44
CA ARG A 93 -6.00 -17.10 9.85
C ARG A 93 -5.67 -17.26 11.33
N GLU A 94 -4.66 -16.54 11.82
CA GLU A 94 -4.29 -16.57 13.25
C GLU A 94 -5.45 -16.08 14.12
N ILE A 95 -6.09 -14.98 13.75
CA ILE A 95 -7.28 -14.45 14.45
C ILE A 95 -8.44 -15.44 14.42
N ALA A 96 -8.75 -16.04 13.26
CA ALA A 96 -9.83 -17.02 13.13
C ALA A 96 -9.59 -18.24 14.04
N THR A 97 -8.34 -18.72 14.09
CA THR A 97 -7.92 -19.84 14.94
C THR A 97 -8.07 -19.49 16.43
N HIS A 98 -7.60 -18.31 16.84
CA HIS A 98 -7.73 -17.83 18.23
C HIS A 98 -9.19 -17.67 18.65
N ARG A 99 -10.05 -17.24 17.73
CA ARG A 99 -11.49 -17.07 17.99
C ARG A 99 -12.30 -18.35 17.85
N LYS A 100 -11.67 -19.47 17.45
CA LYS A 100 -12.32 -20.77 17.24
C LYS A 100 -13.54 -20.68 16.32
N LEU A 101 -13.40 -19.91 15.24
CA LEU A 101 -14.47 -19.75 14.26
C LEU A 101 -14.79 -21.09 13.60
N ASN A 102 -16.07 -21.32 13.30
CA ASN A 102 -16.48 -22.44 12.47
C ASN A 102 -16.24 -22.14 10.98
N THR A 103 -16.42 -23.14 10.12
CA THR A 103 -16.17 -23.02 8.68
C THR A 103 -16.97 -21.89 8.01
N ASP A 104 -18.23 -21.69 8.38
CA ASP A 104 -19.07 -20.64 7.81
C ASP A 104 -18.61 -19.23 8.24
N GLU A 105 -18.21 -19.09 9.51
CA GLU A 105 -17.68 -17.85 10.06
C GLU A 105 -16.33 -17.49 9.45
N ASP A 106 -15.46 -18.49 9.27
CA ASP A 106 -14.14 -18.34 8.67
C ASP A 106 -14.25 -17.96 7.19
N ALA A 107 -15.12 -18.63 6.43
CA ALA A 107 -15.39 -18.29 5.03
C ALA A 107 -15.90 -16.85 4.87
N ARG A 108 -16.80 -16.40 5.75
CA ARG A 108 -17.30 -15.02 5.74
C ARG A 108 -16.20 -13.99 6.06
N LEU A 109 -15.29 -14.33 6.96
CA LEU A 109 -14.17 -13.47 7.35
C LEU A 109 -13.19 -13.30 6.17
N PHE A 110 -12.76 -14.39 5.55
CA PHE A 110 -11.83 -14.34 4.41
C PHE A 110 -12.44 -13.68 3.18
N VAL A 111 -13.72 -13.94 2.87
CA VAL A 111 -14.40 -13.24 1.79
C VAL A 111 -14.45 -11.75 2.07
N ARG A 112 -14.72 -11.30 3.31
CA ARG A 112 -14.74 -9.88 3.62
C ARG A 112 -13.36 -9.24 3.48
N LEU A 113 -12.31 -9.89 3.97
CA LEU A 113 -10.93 -9.41 3.86
C LEU A 113 -10.50 -9.28 2.40
N ASP A 114 -10.66 -10.33 1.60
CA ASP A 114 -10.38 -10.30 0.16
C ASP A 114 -11.21 -9.22 -0.52
N ARG A 115 -12.45 -9.07 -0.09
CA ARG A 115 -13.32 -8.05 -0.64
C ARG A 115 -12.83 -6.62 -0.34
N GLU A 116 -12.27 -6.41 0.83
CA GLU A 116 -11.71 -5.12 1.24
C GLU A 116 -10.24 -4.95 0.77
N GLY A 117 -9.56 -6.03 0.39
CA GLY A 117 -8.14 -6.08 0.00
C GLY A 117 -7.82 -6.37 -1.48
N GLY A 118 -8.80 -6.82 -2.28
CA GLY A 118 -8.67 -7.21 -3.69
C GLY A 118 -9.60 -8.36 -4.03
N HIS A 119 -10.77 -8.09 -4.61
CA HIS A 119 -11.86 -9.06 -4.73
C HIS A 119 -11.67 -10.17 -5.79
N GLY A 120 -12.23 -11.34 -5.51
CA GLY A 120 -12.45 -12.46 -6.44
C GLY A 120 -13.69 -12.41 -7.37
N HIS A 121 -13.46 -12.93 -8.59
CA HIS A 121 -14.27 -13.79 -9.47
C HIS A 121 -15.75 -13.45 -9.77
N ARG A 122 -15.99 -12.74 -10.88
CA ARG A 122 -16.98 -13.12 -11.92
C ARG A 122 -16.50 -12.69 -13.31
N GLY A 123 -16.31 -13.68 -14.19
CA GLY A 123 -16.53 -13.61 -15.63
C GLY A 123 -15.80 -12.55 -16.45
N ALA A 124 -14.78 -13.00 -17.19
CA ALA A 124 -14.32 -12.50 -18.49
C ALA A 124 -14.29 -10.97 -18.69
N GLY A 125 -13.06 -10.43 -18.66
CA GLY A 125 -12.78 -9.04 -18.98
C GLY A 125 -13.41 -8.60 -20.30
N ARG A 126 -14.09 -7.46 -20.24
CA ARG A 126 -14.51 -6.71 -21.42
C ARG A 126 -13.91 -5.32 -21.32
N VAL A 127 -13.02 -5.02 -22.24
CA VAL A 127 -12.53 -3.65 -22.49
C VAL A 127 -13.73 -2.83 -22.96
N VAL A 128 -14.02 -1.74 -22.27
CA VAL A 128 -14.97 -0.72 -22.73
C VAL A 128 -14.19 0.18 -23.69
N PRO A 129 -14.59 0.30 -24.97
CA PRO A 129 -13.96 1.25 -25.88
C PRO A 129 -14.41 2.68 -25.56
N ASP A 130 -13.49 3.64 -25.75
CA ASP A 130 -13.76 5.07 -25.58
C ASP A 130 -14.85 5.54 -26.56
N PRO A 131 -15.71 6.51 -26.15
CA PRO A 131 -16.64 7.18 -27.05
C PRO A 131 -15.92 8.22 -27.93
N ASP A 132 -16.29 8.26 -29.21
CA ASP A 132 -15.85 9.22 -30.24
C ASP A 132 -16.13 10.69 -29.88
#